data_AF-A0A0F9JWI0-F1
#
_entry.id   AF-A0A0F9JWI0-F1
#
_cell.length_a   1.000
_cell.length_b   1.000
_cell.length_c   1.000
_cell.angle_alpha   90.00
_cell.angle_beta   90.00
_cell.angle_gamma   90.00
#
_symmetry.space_group_name_H-M   'P 1'
#
loop_
_entity.id
_entity.type
_entity.pdbx_description
1 polymer ?
#
loop_
_entity_poly.entity_id
_entity_poly.type
_entity_poly.pdbx_seq_one_letter_code
_entity_poly.pdbx_strand_id
1 'polypeptide(L)' 'MKKAYIGDAVYIDFDGFGIVLTTEDGYQTTNRIVLEPEVLSAFERWVVELKEEELQN' A
#
# COMPACT_ATOMS: atom_id res chain seq x y z
N MET A 1 -5.34 -15.11 5.06
CA MET A 1 -6.19 -14.81 3.89
C MET A 1 -5.33 -14.95 2.64
N LYS A 2 -5.90 -14.91 1.43
CA LYS A 2 -5.12 -14.93 0.18
C LYS A 2 -4.77 -13.48 -0.16
N LYS A 3 -3.49 -13.18 -0.39
CA LYS A 3 -3.06 -11.85 -0.86
C LYS A 3 -3.80 -11.46 -2.15
N ALA A 4 -4.17 -10.20 -2.29
CA ALA A 4 -4.80 -9.66 -3.50
C ALA A 4 -3.76 -8.91 -4.35
N TYR A 5 -3.74 -9.13 -5.66
CA TYR A 5 -2.87 -8.41 -6.59
C TYR A 5 -3.43 -7.01 -6.88
N ILE A 6 -2.60 -5.97 -6.78
CA ILE A 6 -3.01 -4.57 -6.97
C ILE A 6 -2.28 -3.85 -8.12
N GLY A 7 -1.47 -4.58 -8.89
CA GLY A 7 -0.70 -4.02 -10.02
C GLY A 7 0.81 -4.00 -9.75
N ASP A 8 1.61 -3.88 -10.81
CA ASP A 8 3.06 -3.64 -10.74
C ASP A 8 3.85 -4.62 -9.82
N ALA A 9 3.52 -5.91 -9.91
CA ALA A 9 4.04 -6.96 -9.03
C ALA A 9 3.82 -6.73 -7.51
N VAL A 10 2.91 -5.81 -7.14
CA VAL A 10 2.51 -5.53 -5.76
C VAL A 10 1.25 -6.31 -5.38
N TYR A 11 1.28 -6.84 -4.16
CA TYR A 11 0.18 -7.55 -3.53
C TYR A 11 -0.15 -6.93 -2.17
N ILE A 12 -1.42 -7.03 -1.77
CA ILE A 12 -1.95 -6.53 -0.49
C ILE A 12 -2.54 -7.67 0.34
N ASP A 13 -2.34 -7.62 1.64
CA ASP A 13 -2.98 -8.48 2.63
C ASP A 13 -3.28 -7.70 3.92
N PHE A 14 -4.06 -8.30 4.83
CA PHE A 14 -4.27 -7.77 6.17
C PHE A 14 -3.85 -8.83 7.19
N ASP A 15 -2.89 -8.48 8.06
CA ASP A 15 -2.31 -9.42 9.03
C ASP A 15 -3.05 -9.47 10.38
N GLY A 16 -4.17 -8.75 10.51
CA GLY A 16 -4.93 -8.62 11.75
C GLY A 16 -4.65 -7.31 12.49
N PHE A 17 -3.63 -6.55 12.09
CA PHE A 17 -3.31 -5.24 12.64
C PHE A 17 -3.13 -4.18 11.55
N GLY A 18 -2.31 -4.46 10.54
CA GLY A 18 -1.96 -3.52 9.49
C GLY A 18 -2.16 -4.08 8.09
N ILE A 19 -2.09 -3.18 7.10
CA ILE A 19 -2.08 -3.55 5.69
C ILE A 19 -0.66 -3.95 5.31
N VAL A 20 -0.49 -5.15 4.76
CA VAL A 20 0.80 -5.66 4.31
C VAL A 20 0.87 -5.52 2.81
N LEU A 21 1.84 -4.75 2.32
CA LEU A 21 2.20 -4.67 0.92
C LEU A 21 3.45 -5.52 0.65
N THR A 22 3.41 -6.34 -0.38
CA THR A 22 4.58 -7.11 -0.83
C THR A 22 4.80 -6.94 -2.31
N THR A 23 6.06 -6.77 -2.72
CA THR A 23 6.49 -6.95 -4.11
C THR A 23 7.04 -8.36 -4.29
N GLU A 24 6.82 -8.96 -5.45
CA GLU A 24 7.25 -10.33 -5.74
C GLU A 24 7.90 -10.45 -7.12
N ASP A 25 8.92 -11.29 -7.27
CA ASP A 25 9.63 -11.54 -8.54
C ASP A 25 9.10 -12.78 -9.29
N GLY A 26 7.96 -13.32 -8.86
CA GLY A 26 7.36 -14.55 -9.38
C GLY A 26 7.88 -15.83 -8.71
N TYR A 27 8.95 -15.76 -7.92
CA TYR A 27 9.49 -16.87 -7.14
C TYR A 27 9.38 -16.62 -5.64
N GLN A 28 9.56 -15.37 -5.21
CA GLN A 28 9.56 -14.98 -3.80
C GLN A 28 9.10 -13.54 -3.60
N THR A 29 8.74 -13.23 -2.36
CA THR A 29 8.59 -11.85 -1.92
C THR A 29 9.96 -11.18 -1.81
N THR A 30 10.14 -10.06 -2.51
CA THR A 30 11.40 -9.30 -2.53
C THR A 30 11.37 -8.12 -1.57
N ASN A 31 10.20 -7.50 -1.36
CA ASN A 31 10.00 -6.48 -0.33
C ASN A 31 8.69 -6.70 0.43
N ARG A 32 8.70 -6.25 1.68
CA ARG A 32 7.52 -6.24 2.56
C ARG A 32 7.44 -4.90 3.28
N ILE A 33 6.32 -4.22 3.14
CA ILE A 33 5.99 -2.98 3.84
C ILE A 33 4.72 -3.24 4.64
N VAL A 34 4.69 -2.78 5.89
CA VAL A 34 3.47 -2.82 6.71
C VAL A 34 3.02 -1.39 6.92
N LEU A 35 1.80 -1.09 6.49
CA LEU A 35 1.11 0.14 6.81
C LEU A 35 0.30 -0.12 8.08
N GLU A 36 0.90 0.23 9.21
CA GLU A 36 0.20 0.32 10.49
C GLU A 36 -0.89 1.41 10.41
N PRO A 37 -1.94 1.37 11.26
CA PRO A 37 -3.08 2.28 11.14
C PRO A 37 -2.73 3.77 11.04
N GLU A 38 -1.74 4.23 11.81
CA GLU A 38 -1.25 5.60 11.80
C GLU A 38 -0.52 5.97 10.51
N VAL A 39 0.22 5.02 9.92
CA VAL A 39 0.95 5.19 8.66
C VAL A 39 -0.04 5.25 7.51
N LEU A 40 -1.03 4.35 7.49
CA LEU A 40 -2.11 4.37 6.50
C LEU A 40 -2.87 5.70 6.56
N SER A 41 -3.23 6.16 7.76
CA SER A 41 -3.90 7.45 7.95
C SER A 41 -3.07 8.63 7.43
N ALA A 42 -1.75 8.59 7.60
CA ALA A 42 -0.85 9.61 7.07
C ALA A 42 -0.73 9.55 5.54
N PHE A 43 -0.64 8.36 4.97
CA PHE A 43 -0.63 8.14 3.53
C PHE A 43 -1.91 8.64 2.86
N GLU A 44 -3.07 8.33 3.44
CA GLU A 44 -4.36 8.80 2.93
C GLU A 44 -4.47 10.33 2.92
N ARG A 45 -3.99 11.00 3.98
CA ARG A 45 -3.92 12.48 4.02
C ARG A 45 -3.07 13.04 2.90
N TRP A 46 -1.87 12.47 2.70
CA TRP A 46 -0.98 12.89 1.62
C TRP A 46 -1.61 12.71 0.23
N VAL A 47 -2.35 11.61 0.01
CA VAL A 47 -3.06 11.38 -1.26
C VAL A 47 -4.17 12.41 -1.50
N VAL A 48 -4.86 12.87 -0.44
CA VAL A 48 -5.87 13.95 -0.55
C VAL A 48 -5.20 15.26 -0.92
N GLU A 49 -4.14 15.64 -0.20
CA GLU A 49 -3.37 16.87 -0.44
C GLU A 49 -2.84 16.92 -1.89
N LEU A 50 -2.28 15.81 -2.39
CA LEU A 50 -1.78 15.70 -3.76
C LEU A 50 -2.85 15.99 -4.82
N LYS A 51 -4.07 15.47 -4.63
CA LYS A 51 -5.18 15.69 -5.57
C LYS A 51 -5.66 17.14 -5.56
N GLU A 52 -5.62 17.79 -4.40
CA GLU A 52 -5.97 19.21 -4.29
C GLU A 52 -4.97 20.09 -5.04
N GLU A 53 -3.67 19.77 -4.98
CA GLU A 53 -2.63 20.46 -5.74
C GLU A 53 -2.78 20.26 -7.26
N GLU A 54 -3.09 19.05 -7.73
CA GLU A 54 -3.30 18.79 -9.16
C GLU A 54 -4.52 19.53 -9.74
N LEU A 55 -5.57 19.75 -8.93
CA LEU A 55 -6.76 20.49 -9.36
C LEU A 55 -6.56 22.02 -9.40
N GLN A 56 -5.50 22.53 -8.77
CA GLN A 56 -5.17 23.95 -8.73
C GLN A 56 -4.17 24.37 -9.82
N ASN A 57 -3.60 23.41 -10.57
CA ASN A 57 -2.66 23.60 -11.67
C ASN A 57 -3.33 23.40 -13.04
#